data_AF-A0A554MBH7-F1
#
_entry.id   AF-A0A554MBH7-F1
#
_cell.length_a   1.000
_cell.length_b   1.000
_cell.length_c   1.000
_cell.angle_alpha   90.00
_cell.angle_beta   90.00
_cell.angle_gamma   90.00
#
_symmetry.space_group_name_H-M   'P 1'
#
loop_
_entity.id
_entity.type
_entity.pdbx_description
1 polymer ?
#
loop_
_entity_poly.entity_id
_entity_poly.type
_entity_poly.pdbx_seq_one_letter_code
_entity_poly.pdbx_strand_id
1 'polypeptide(L)'
;MYYAYLLECQNDNSWYIGYTNDLKTRVNDHQRGYGCRTTSLKKNWKLIYYEAYLNKADAVGREKFLKGGSGRTYLKKQLRHYFKENTSKPAKEKAV
;
A
#
# COMPACT_ATOMS: atom_id res chain seq x y z
N MET A 1 -16.56 -9.04 -3.15
CA MET A 1 -15.11 -9.20 -3.32
C MET A 1 -14.42 -8.46 -2.18
N TYR A 2 -13.34 -9.02 -1.63
CA TYR A 2 -12.52 -8.43 -0.59
C TYR A 2 -11.10 -8.29 -1.11
N TYR A 3 -10.38 -7.26 -0.65
CA TYR A 3 -9.06 -6.93 -1.15
C TYR A 3 -8.11 -6.75 0.02
N ALA A 4 -6.99 -7.46 0.02
CA ALA A 4 -5.82 -7.12 0.82
C ALA A 4 -4.90 -6.25 -0.04
N TYR A 5 -4.42 -5.13 0.46
CA TYR A 5 -3.71 -4.14 -0.34
C TYR A 5 -2.50 -3.52 0.37
N LEU A 6 -1.58 -2.99 -0.42
CA LEU A 6 -0.40 -2.25 0.02
C LEU A 6 -0.35 -0.89 -0.69
N LEU A 7 -0.36 0.17 0.11
CA LEU A 7 -0.08 1.53 -0.33
C LEU A 7 1.34 1.92 0.07
N GLU A 8 2.00 2.69 -0.78
CA GLU A 8 3.29 3.31 -0.54
C GLU A 8 3.12 4.83 -0.53
N CYS A 9 3.53 5.47 0.55
CA CYS A 9 3.65 6.91 0.62
C CYS A 9 4.88 7.33 -0.19
N GLN A 10 4.67 8.09 -1.28
CA GLN A 10 5.74 8.48 -2.20
C GLN A 10 6.73 9.50 -1.59
N ASN A 11 6.43 10.07 -0.42
CA ASN A 11 7.29 11.05 0.23
C ASN A 11 8.38 10.41 1.11
N ASP A 12 8.08 9.30 1.76
CA ASP A 12 8.95 8.67 2.76
C ASP A 12 9.10 7.15 2.58
N ASN A 13 8.56 6.61 1.48
CA ASN A 13 8.52 5.18 1.15
C ASN A 13 7.88 4.32 2.24
N SER A 14 7.07 4.91 3.12
CA SER A 14 6.38 4.16 4.16
C SER A 14 5.21 3.36 3.60
N TRP A 15 4.98 2.20 4.20
CA TRP A 15 3.97 1.25 3.74
C TRP A 15 2.74 1.27 4.63
N TYR A 16 1.57 1.24 3.99
CA TYR A 16 0.31 0.96 4.65
C TYR A 16 -0.29 -0.33 4.08
N ILE A 17 -0.53 -1.30 4.95
CA ILE A 17 -1.16 -2.57 4.59
C ILE A 17 -2.54 -2.61 5.24
N GLY A 18 -3.55 -2.88 4.44
CA GLY A 18 -4.92 -2.97 4.92
C GLY A 18 -5.76 -3.93 4.09
N TYR A 19 -7.04 -4.02 4.44
CA TYR A 19 -8.02 -4.72 3.63
C TYR A 19 -9.30 -3.90 3.52
N THR A 20 -10.08 -4.15 2.47
CA THR A 20 -11.33 -3.44 2.17
C THR A 20 -12.22 -4.28 1.24
N ASN A 21 -13.52 -4.03 1.22
CA ASN A 21 -14.44 -4.56 0.20
C ASN A 21 -14.57 -3.60 -1.01
N ASP A 22 -14.09 -2.36 -0.88
CA ASP A 22 -14.04 -1.37 -1.95
C ASP A 22 -12.64 -0.75 -2.00
N LEU A 23 -11.83 -1.23 -2.93
CA LEU A 23 -10.44 -0.79 -3.09
C LEU A 23 -10.36 0.62 -3.69
N LYS A 24 -11.23 0.96 -4.63
CA LYS A 24 -11.18 2.25 -5.35
C LYS A 24 -11.50 3.39 -4.40
N THR A 25 -12.61 3.27 -3.67
CA THR A 25 -13.03 4.27 -2.70
C THR A 25 -11.96 4.43 -1.63
N ARG A 26 -11.43 3.31 -1.09
CA ARG A 26 -10.40 3.36 -0.05
C ARG A 26 -9.11 4.06 -0.51
N VAL A 27 -8.64 3.80 -1.72
CA VAL A 27 -7.44 4.49 -2.25
C VAL A 27 -7.69 5.98 -2.40
N ASN A 28 -8.85 6.37 -2.92
CA ASN A 28 -9.25 7.77 -3.07
C ASN A 28 -9.32 8.48 -1.71
N ASP A 29 -9.89 7.81 -0.70
CA ASP A 29 -9.96 8.32 0.67
C ASP A 29 -8.55 8.61 1.23
N HIS A 30 -7.62 7.66 1.10
CA HIS A 30 -6.23 7.86 1.50
C HIS A 30 -5.55 9.01 0.73
N GLN A 31 -5.78 9.14 -0.58
CA GLN A 31 -5.22 10.22 -1.39
C GLN A 31 -5.74 11.60 -0.98
N ARG A 32 -7.01 11.67 -0.58
CA ARG A 32 -7.66 12.90 -0.10
C ARG A 32 -7.37 13.20 1.37
N GLY A 33 -6.69 12.29 2.08
CA GLY A 33 -6.42 12.42 3.52
C GLY A 33 -7.60 12.06 4.41
N TYR A 34 -8.67 11.49 3.86
CA TYR A 34 -9.79 10.93 4.60
C TYR A 34 -9.38 9.51 5.07
N GLY A 35 -8.81 9.40 6.26
CA GLY A 35 -8.33 8.14 6.81
C GLY A 35 -8.10 8.19 8.31
N CYS A 36 -7.45 7.19 8.88
CA CYS A 36 -7.04 7.26 10.29
C CYS A 36 -5.99 8.37 10.50
N ARG A 37 -5.85 8.85 11.75
CA ARG A 37 -5.01 10.00 12.14
C ARG A 37 -3.57 9.97 11.59
N THR A 38 -2.98 8.78 11.40
CA THR A 38 -1.64 8.61 10.83
C THR A 38 -1.60 8.67 9.31
N THR A 39 -2.69 8.28 8.63
CA THR A 39 -2.80 8.32 7.16
C THR A 39 -3.24 9.67 6.63
N SER A 40 -3.96 10.47 7.43
CA SER A 40 -4.33 11.85 7.06
C SER A 40 -3.15 12.84 7.09
N LEU A 41 -2.12 12.54 7.89
CA LEU A 41 -0.89 13.34 7.97
C LEU A 41 0.04 13.14 6.78
N LYS A 42 -0.09 12.03 6.05
CA LYS A 42 0.75 11.71 4.89
C LYS A 42 -0.05 11.89 3.60
N LYS A 43 0.51 12.66 2.68
CA LYS A 43 -0.05 12.90 1.33
C LYS A 43 0.69 12.02 0.31
N ASN A 44 0.13 11.84 -0.89
CA ASN A 44 0.71 11.07 -1.99
C ASN A 44 0.80 9.55 -1.75
N TRP A 45 -0.28 8.94 -1.27
CA TRP A 45 -0.41 7.49 -1.24
C TRP A 45 -0.60 6.92 -2.66
N LYS A 46 0.20 5.91 -3.00
CA LYS A 46 0.12 5.16 -4.25
C LYS A 46 -0.22 3.71 -3.95
N LEU A 47 -1.23 3.16 -4.62
CA LEU A 47 -1.50 1.72 -4.60
C LEU A 47 -0.44 1.02 -5.44
N ILE A 48 0.36 0.15 -4.82
CA ILE A 48 1.44 -0.57 -5.50
C ILE A 48 1.20 -2.08 -5.59
N TYR A 49 0.25 -2.60 -4.81
CA TYR A 49 -0.11 -4.01 -4.80
C TYR A 49 -1.48 -4.25 -4.18
N TYR A 50 -2.21 -5.24 -4.70
CA TYR A 50 -3.42 -5.78 -4.09
C TYR A 50 -3.66 -7.23 -4.49
N GLU A 51 -4.40 -7.94 -3.65
CA GLU A 51 -4.88 -9.31 -3.89
C GLU A 51 -6.39 -9.33 -3.66
N ALA A 52 -7.12 -10.04 -4.54
CA ALA A 52 -8.58 -10.13 -4.47
C ALA A 52 -9.01 -11.51 -3.95
N TYR A 53 -10.04 -11.51 -3.09
CA TYR A 53 -10.55 -12.66 -2.37
C TYR A 53 -12.07 -12.69 -2.41
N LEU A 54 -12.65 -13.86 -2.60
CA LEU A 54 -14.10 -14.05 -2.48
C LEU A 54 -14.54 -14.06 -1.01
N ASN A 55 -13.76 -14.70 -0.14
CA ASN A 55 -14.04 -14.82 1.27
C ASN A 55 -13.37 -13.69 2.09
N LYS A 56 -14.10 -13.13 3.05
CA LYS A 56 -13.60 -12.07 3.94
C LYS A 56 -12.49 -12.56 4.86
N ALA A 57 -12.63 -13.75 5.43
CA ALA A 57 -11.68 -14.31 6.39
C ALA A 57 -10.32 -14.55 5.74
N ASP A 58 -10.29 -15.01 4.48
CA ASP A 58 -9.06 -15.20 3.71
C ASP A 58 -8.33 -13.86 3.50
N ALA A 59 -9.06 -12.81 3.10
CA ALA A 59 -8.49 -11.47 2.93
C ALA A 59 -7.91 -10.92 4.25
N VAL A 60 -8.61 -11.13 5.37
CA VAL A 60 -8.16 -10.70 6.71
C VAL A 60 -6.95 -11.51 7.17
N GLY A 61 -6.95 -12.83 6.97
CA GLY A 61 -5.81 -13.69 7.27
C GLY A 61 -4.58 -13.29 6.48
N ARG A 62 -4.76 -12.97 5.19
CA ARG A 62 -3.70 -12.46 4.33
C ARG A 62 -3.16 -11.12 4.80
N GLU A 63 -4.04 -10.17 5.12
CA GLU A 63 -3.66 -8.86 5.62
C GLU A 63 -2.79 -8.96 6.89
N LYS A 64 -3.18 -9.83 7.83
CA LYS A 64 -2.40 -10.12 9.04
C LYS A 64 -1.02 -10.69 8.72
N PHE A 65 -0.95 -11.65 7.80
CA PHE A 65 0.32 -12.21 7.33
C PHE A 65 1.22 -11.13 6.73
N LEU A 66 0.68 -10.31 5.80
CA LEU A 66 1.41 -9.25 5.11
C LEU A 66 1.97 -8.19 6.08
N LYS A 67 1.26 -7.89 7.17
CA LYS A 67 1.72 -6.98 8.23
C LYS A 67 2.93 -7.52 9.02
N GLY A 68 3.06 -8.85 9.10
CA GLY A 68 4.17 -9.52 9.78
C GLY A 68 5.52 -9.40 9.06
N GLY A 69 6.60 -9.79 9.74
CA GLY A 69 7.96 -9.71 9.18
C GLY A 69 8.16 -10.59 7.95
N SER A 70 7.65 -11.83 7.97
CA SER A 70 7.66 -12.74 6.82
C SER A 70 6.86 -12.19 5.65
N GLY A 71 5.68 -11.62 5.92
CA GLY A 71 4.84 -10.95 4.92
C GLY A 71 5.52 -9.75 4.26
N ARG A 72 6.23 -8.93 5.03
CA ARG A 72 7.02 -7.82 4.49
C ARG A 72 8.16 -8.30 3.59
N THR A 73 8.87 -9.35 4.00
CA THR A 73 9.90 -9.98 3.16
C THR A 73 9.31 -10.55 1.86
N TYR A 74 8.13 -11.17 1.95
CA TYR A 74 7.39 -11.62 0.78
C TYR A 74 7.08 -10.46 -0.18
N LEU A 75 6.52 -9.34 0.32
CA LEU A 75 6.20 -8.17 -0.50
C LEU A 75 7.44 -7.59 -1.20
N LYS A 76 8.59 -7.50 -0.51
CA LYS A 76 9.86 -7.06 -1.12
C LYS A 76 10.29 -7.95 -2.28
N LYS A 77 10.14 -9.28 -2.13
CA LYS A 77 10.46 -10.24 -3.19
C LYS A 77 9.47 -10.16 -4.35
N GLN A 78 8.18 -10.06 -4.04
CA GLN A 78 7.09 -9.99 -5.01
C GLN A 78 7.19 -8.73 -5.88
N LEU A 79 7.51 -7.59 -5.26
CA LEU A 79 7.60 -6.29 -5.91
C LEU A 79 9.05 -5.88 -6.23
N ARG A 80 9.97 -6.85 -6.41
CA ARG A 80 11.41 -6.58 -6.56
C ARG A 80 11.73 -5.60 -7.69
N HIS A 81 11.02 -5.70 -8.82
CA HIS A 81 11.25 -4.88 -10.00
C HIS A 81 10.69 -3.47 -9.80
N TYR A 82 9.48 -3.37 -9.24
CA TYR A 82 8.90 -2.10 -8.85
C TYR A 82 9.87 -1.33 -7.92
N PHE A 83 10.41 -1.98 -6.90
CA PHE A 83 11.36 -1.32 -6.02
C PHE A 83 12.67 -0.97 -6.74
N LYS A 84 13.22 -1.85 -7.57
CA LYS A 84 14.44 -1.57 -8.34
C LYS A 84 14.31 -0.30 -9.19
N GLU A 85 13.21 -0.17 -9.94
CA GLU A 85 12.96 0.97 -10.83
C GLU A 85 12.69 2.28 -10.09
N ASN A 86 12.09 2.21 -8.90
CA ASN A 86 11.73 3.40 -8.10
C ASN A 86 12.83 3.81 -7.10
N THR A 87 13.82 2.97 -6.82
CA THR A 87 15.01 3.36 -6.03
C THR A 87 16.05 4.18 -6.80
N SER A 88 16.01 4.17 -8.14
CA SER A 88 16.99 4.85 -9.00
C SER A 88 16.61 6.28 -9.41
N LYS A 89 15.47 6.82 -8.98
CA LYS A 89 15.16 8.25 -9.19
C LYS A 89 15.76 9.07 -8.05
N PRO A 90 16.75 9.94 -8.29
CA PRO A 90 17.19 10.86 -7.26
C PRO A 90 16.04 11.80 -6.90
N ALA A 91 15.93 12.11 -5.61
CA ALA A 91 14.98 13.05 -5.04
C ALA A 91 15.27 14.50 -5.49
N LYS A 92 15.10 14.82 -6.77
CA LYS A 92 15.17 16.19 -7.31
C LYS A 92 14.34 16.31 -8.58
N GLU A 93 13.02 16.35 -8.45
CA GLU A 93 12.17 16.98 -9.48
C GLU A 93 10.76 17.28 -8.93
N LYS A 94 10.68 18.26 -8.03
CA LYS A 94 9.44 19.01 -7.75
C LYS A 94 9.81 20.45 -7.36
N ALA A 95 10.20 21.22 -8.36
CA ALA A 95 10.11 22.68 -8.36
C ALA A 95 10.23 23.17 -9.81
N VAL A 96 9.09 23.26 -10.49
CA VAL A 96 8.83 24.25 -11.54
C VAL A 96 7.43 24.78 -11.29
#